data_AF-A0A1X9NQX0-F1
#
_entry.id   AF-A0A1X9NQX0-F1
#
_cell.length_a   1.000
_cell.length_b   1.000
_cell.length_c   1.000
_cell.angle_alpha   90.00
_cell.angle_beta   90.00
_cell.angle_gamma   90.00
#
_symmetry.space_group_name_H-M   'P 1'
#
loop_
_entity.id
_entity.type
_entity.pdbx_description
1 polymer ?
#
loop_
_entity_poly.entity_id
_entity_poly.type
_entity_poly.pdbx_seq_one_letter_code
_entity_poly.pdbx_strand_id
1 'polypeptide(L)'
;MKIFKIGDSKQAMCETCGSLQRATFALRDVPLSDGSGVVKSVLVGVCDQCDNVSLLPHQSTPVVQKQLLSQRKPVESRLPAHMIDILNLAALAVGGSTDFIQSLMKYYIFTLVSDQNAAKTLSRFLSSDLAKGRAEKRLSLKGRRLYDDVDTLKAITDIDNTTDLIKGVILKIHDDLLVKKKPKPLEQLKNIAAAMA
;
A
#
# COMPACT_ATOMS: atom_id res chain seq x y z
N MET A 1 -5.27 -24.16 13.77
CA MET A 1 -4.61 -23.05 14.51
C MET A 1 -5.37 -22.82 15.81
N LYS A 2 -4.67 -22.56 16.93
CA LYS A 2 -5.30 -22.26 18.23
C LYS A 2 -5.25 -20.76 18.49
N ILE A 3 -6.36 -20.16 18.94
CA ILE A 3 -6.44 -18.76 19.37
C ILE A 3 -6.14 -18.71 20.88
N PHE A 4 -5.24 -17.82 21.27
CA PHE A 4 -4.84 -17.60 22.67
C PHE A 4 -5.52 -16.35 23.23
N LYS A 5 -5.85 -16.40 24.52
CA LYS A 5 -6.40 -15.29 25.29
C LYS A 5 -5.33 -14.71 26.21
N ILE A 6 -5.54 -13.48 26.66
CA ILE A 6 -4.73 -12.89 27.72
C ILE A 6 -4.87 -13.75 28.97
N GLY A 7 -3.75 -14.08 29.62
CA GLY A 7 -3.70 -14.96 30.78
C GLY A 7 -3.57 -16.46 30.46
N ASP A 8 -3.70 -16.87 29.19
CA ASP A 8 -3.34 -18.24 28.81
C ASP A 8 -1.83 -18.44 29.06
N SER A 9 -1.40 -19.64 29.45
CA SER A 9 0.03 -19.97 29.59
C SER A 9 0.43 -21.14 28.69
N LYS A 10 1.67 -21.13 28.23
CA LYS A 10 2.30 -22.22 27.49
C LYS A 10 3.78 -22.32 27.86
N GLN A 11 4.36 -23.51 27.79
CA GLN A 11 5.82 -23.63 27.85
C GLN A 11 6.46 -23.16 26.54
N ALA A 12 7.52 -22.38 26.67
CA ALA A 12 8.27 -21.83 25.56
C ALA A 12 9.75 -21.67 25.92
N MET A 13 10.61 -21.73 24.92
CA MET A 13 12.01 -21.39 25.09
C MET A 13 12.13 -19.88 25.32
N CYS A 14 12.80 -19.47 26.39
CA CYS A 14 13.12 -18.06 26.61
C CYS A 14 14.58 -17.82 26.18
N GLU A 15 14.80 -16.92 25.22
CA GLU A 15 16.15 -16.60 24.72
C GLU A 15 17.03 -15.96 25.81
N THR A 16 16.43 -15.22 26.75
CA THR A 16 17.16 -14.57 27.85
C THR A 16 17.53 -15.53 28.97
N CYS A 17 16.66 -16.48 29.31
CA CYS A 17 16.94 -17.47 30.35
C CYS A 17 17.70 -18.69 29.82
N GLY A 18 17.72 -18.90 28.49
CA GLY A 18 18.35 -20.06 27.85
C GLY A 18 17.67 -21.40 28.18
N SER A 19 16.45 -21.37 28.70
CA SER A 19 15.75 -22.56 29.19
C SER A 19 14.26 -22.53 28.87
N LEU A 20 13.62 -23.70 28.99
CA LEU A 20 12.20 -23.87 28.79
C LEU A 20 11.45 -23.30 29.99
N GLN A 21 10.74 -22.20 29.78
CA GLN A 21 10.04 -21.46 30.83
C GLN A 21 8.54 -21.44 30.57
N ARG A 22 7.77 -21.22 31.63
CA ARG A 22 6.35 -20.91 31.50
C ARG A 22 6.21 -19.49 30.98
N ALA A 23 5.46 -19.33 29.90
CA ALA A 23 5.17 -18.04 29.29
C ALA A 23 3.66 -17.77 29.34
N THR A 24 3.28 -16.63 29.89
CA THR A 24 1.89 -16.18 30.00
C THR A 24 1.59 -15.11 28.96
N PHE A 25 0.47 -15.25 28.26
CA PHE A 25 0.09 -14.34 27.19
C PHE A 25 -0.39 -13.00 27.74
N ALA A 26 0.29 -11.92 27.35
CA ALA A 26 -0.03 -10.55 27.74
C ALA A 26 0.12 -9.60 26.53
N LEU A 27 -0.45 -8.40 26.63
CA LEU A 27 -0.22 -7.34 25.66
C LEU A 27 1.05 -6.59 26.03
N ARG A 28 2.00 -6.53 25.09
CA ARG A 28 3.24 -5.76 25.23
C ARG A 28 3.57 -5.02 23.94
N ASP A 29 4.38 -3.99 24.09
CA ASP A 29 5.02 -3.31 22.97
C ASP A 29 6.30 -4.07 22.64
N VAL A 30 6.43 -4.50 21.38
CA VAL A 30 7.55 -5.35 20.93
C VAL A 30 8.39 -4.58 19.92
N PRO A 31 9.67 -4.28 20.22
CA PRO A 31 10.58 -3.71 19.22
C PRO A 31 10.86 -4.74 18.12
N LEU A 32 10.93 -4.28 16.88
CA LEU A 32 11.39 -5.08 15.75
C LEU A 32 12.90 -5.30 15.86
N SER A 33 13.38 -6.49 15.51
CA SER A 33 14.79 -6.89 15.67
C SER A 33 15.77 -6.02 14.86
N ASP A 34 15.30 -5.38 13.80
CA ASP A 34 16.07 -4.46 12.95
C ASP A 34 16.07 -3.01 13.47
N GLY A 35 15.43 -2.74 14.62
CA GLY A 35 15.32 -1.41 15.21
C GLY A 35 14.41 -0.45 14.45
N SER A 36 13.73 -0.91 13.40
CA SER A 36 12.93 -0.06 12.50
C SER A 36 11.66 0.51 13.15
N GLY A 37 11.23 -0.05 14.28
CA GLY A 37 10.09 0.44 15.04
C GLY A 37 9.60 -0.51 16.12
N VAL A 38 8.51 -0.11 16.78
CA VAL A 38 7.87 -0.85 17.86
C VAL A 38 6.44 -1.21 17.46
N VAL A 39 6.09 -2.48 17.58
CA VAL A 39 4.72 -2.96 17.38
C VAL A 39 3.97 -2.82 18.70
N LYS A 40 3.02 -1.88 18.76
CA LYS A 40 2.31 -1.55 19.99
C LYS A 40 1.21 -2.55 20.32
N SER A 41 1.07 -2.86 21.61
CA SER A 41 -0.06 -3.61 22.19
C SER A 41 -0.36 -4.92 21.45
N VAL A 42 0.69 -5.73 21.26
CA VAL A 42 0.59 -7.04 20.60
C VAL A 42 0.53 -8.15 21.64
N LEU A 43 -0.28 -9.17 21.38
CA LEU A 43 -0.31 -10.34 22.24
C LEU A 43 0.98 -11.14 22.06
N VAL A 44 1.70 -11.35 23.15
CA VAL A 44 2.95 -12.12 23.21
C VAL A 44 2.97 -13.00 24.45
N GLY A 45 3.70 -14.12 24.39
CA GLY A 45 4.00 -14.91 25.57
C GLY A 45 5.20 -14.30 26.29
N VAL A 46 4.97 -13.85 27.52
CA VAL A 46 5.98 -13.24 28.39
C VAL A 46 6.50 -14.29 29.36
N CYS A 47 7.81 -14.41 29.52
CA CYS A 47 8.44 -15.32 30.48
C CYS A 47 8.05 -14.94 31.91
N ASP A 48 7.51 -15.89 32.68
CA ASP A 48 7.13 -15.64 34.07
C ASP A 48 8.36 -15.36 34.97
N GLN A 49 9.58 -15.72 34.55
CA GLN A 49 10.82 -15.50 35.33
C GLN A 49 11.53 -14.17 35.04
N CYS A 50 11.63 -13.75 33.78
CA CYS A 50 12.43 -12.57 33.39
C CYS A 50 11.60 -11.42 32.79
N ASP A 51 10.27 -11.58 32.73
CA ASP A 51 9.31 -10.63 32.10
C ASP A 51 9.64 -10.25 30.64
N ASN A 52 10.55 -10.99 30.00
CA ASN A 52 10.88 -10.76 28.59
C ASN A 52 9.94 -11.52 27.65
N VAL A 53 9.83 -11.04 26.41
CA VAL A 53 9.02 -11.67 25.37
C VAL A 53 9.70 -12.95 24.89
N SER A 54 9.05 -14.09 25.14
CA SER A 54 9.57 -15.42 24.77
C SER A 54 8.97 -15.97 23.48
N LEU A 55 7.75 -15.56 23.11
CA LEU A 55 7.14 -16.02 21.86
C LEU A 55 6.07 -15.06 21.33
N LEU A 56 5.89 -15.07 20.01
CA LEU A 56 4.81 -14.35 19.33
C LEU A 56 3.82 -15.36 18.71
N PRO A 57 2.53 -15.38 19.15
CA PRO A 57 1.55 -16.30 18.60
C PRO A 57 1.15 -15.91 17.17
N HIS A 58 0.78 -16.89 16.35
CA HIS A 58 0.43 -16.66 14.94
C HIS A 58 -0.66 -15.58 14.75
N GLN A 59 -1.62 -15.46 15.68
CA GLN A 59 -2.67 -14.44 15.62
C GLN A 59 -2.16 -12.99 15.69
N SER A 60 -0.93 -12.79 16.19
CA SER A 60 -0.28 -11.48 16.27
C SER A 60 0.48 -11.10 14.99
N THR A 61 0.72 -12.06 14.09
CA THR A 61 1.44 -11.85 12.82
C THR A 61 0.87 -10.72 11.96
N PRO A 62 -0.46 -10.57 11.77
CA PRO A 62 -1.01 -9.48 10.96
C PRO A 62 -0.70 -8.09 11.50
N VAL A 63 -0.61 -7.94 12.84
CA VAL A 63 -0.30 -6.66 13.48
C VAL A 63 1.17 -6.29 13.29
N VAL A 64 2.07 -7.27 13.46
CA VAL A 64 3.50 -7.11 13.16
C VAL A 64 3.71 -6.75 11.68
N GLN A 65 3.04 -7.47 10.78
CA GLN A 65 3.11 -7.19 9.35
C GLN A 65 2.62 -5.77 9.03
N LYS A 66 1.53 -5.30 9.66
CA LYS A 66 1.05 -3.92 9.49
C LYS A 66 2.13 -2.89 9.86
N GLN A 67 2.85 -3.10 10.96
CA GLN A 67 3.92 -2.19 11.39
C GLN A 67 5.08 -2.16 10.37
N LEU A 68 5.54 -3.33 9.93
CA LEU A 68 6.58 -3.46 8.89
C LEU A 68 6.17 -2.76 7.58
N LEU A 69 4.90 -2.92 7.17
CA LEU A 69 4.37 -2.26 5.97
C LEU A 69 4.24 -0.74 6.14
N SER A 70 4.06 -0.23 7.35
CA SER A 70 3.88 1.21 7.62
C SER A 70 5.17 2.01 7.44
N GLN A 71 6.33 1.36 7.59
CA GLN A 71 7.66 1.93 7.39
C GLN A 71 8.04 2.07 5.91
N ARG A 72 7.27 1.48 4.99
CA ARG A 72 7.55 1.56 3.55
C ARG A 72 7.51 3.01 3.07
N LYS A 73 8.49 3.36 2.23
CA LYS A 73 8.62 4.69 1.62
C LYS A 73 7.51 4.93 0.60
N PRO A 74 6.97 6.16 0.52
CA PRO A 74 6.04 6.52 -0.54
C PRO A 74 6.76 6.59 -1.89
N VAL A 75 6.00 6.34 -2.97
CA VAL A 75 6.41 6.67 -4.34
C VAL A 75 6.08 8.14 -4.57
N GLU A 76 7.10 8.91 -4.92
CA GLU A 76 7.01 10.36 -5.08
C GLU A 76 7.22 10.75 -6.54
N SER A 77 6.42 11.69 -7.03
CA SER A 77 6.58 12.28 -8.36
C SER A 77 6.24 13.76 -8.36
N ARG A 78 6.86 14.53 -9.26
CA ARG A 78 6.46 15.91 -9.56
C ARG A 78 5.81 15.97 -10.93
N LEU A 79 4.61 16.52 -10.97
CA LEU A 79 3.72 16.51 -12.12
C LEU A 79 3.28 17.92 -12.48
N PRO A 80 2.92 18.17 -13.74
CA PRO A 80 2.20 19.37 -14.14
C PRO A 80 0.90 19.56 -13.35
N ALA A 81 0.50 20.80 -13.13
CA ALA A 81 -0.70 21.12 -12.34
C ALA A 81 -1.97 20.48 -12.91
N HIS A 82 -2.14 20.52 -14.23
CA HIS A 82 -3.31 19.94 -14.91
C HIS A 82 -3.42 18.42 -14.75
N MET A 83 -2.33 17.70 -14.45
CA MET A 83 -2.40 16.27 -14.15
C MET A 83 -3.11 16.01 -12.82
N ILE A 84 -2.95 16.91 -11.84
CA ILE A 84 -3.68 16.83 -10.57
C ILE A 84 -5.15 17.19 -10.81
N ASP A 85 -5.43 18.17 -11.66
CA ASP A 85 -6.81 18.55 -12.01
C ASP A 85 -7.55 17.42 -12.71
N ILE A 86 -6.89 16.69 -13.62
CA ILE A 86 -7.42 15.47 -14.24
C ILE A 86 -7.79 14.44 -13.17
N LEU A 87 -6.93 14.21 -12.18
CA LEU A 87 -7.20 13.27 -11.10
C LEU A 87 -8.36 13.70 -10.21
N ASN A 88 -8.46 15.01 -9.91
CA ASN A 88 -9.59 15.57 -9.16
C ASN A 88 -10.91 15.36 -9.91
N LEU A 89 -10.95 15.67 -11.22
CA LEU A 89 -12.12 15.46 -12.07
C LEU A 89 -12.50 13.99 -12.17
N ALA A 90 -11.51 13.10 -12.31
CA ALA A 90 -11.72 11.66 -12.35
C ALA A 90 -12.27 11.12 -11.02
N ALA A 91 -11.79 11.61 -9.88
CA ALA A 91 -12.29 11.25 -8.55
C ALA A 91 -13.76 11.67 -8.38
N LEU A 92 -14.11 12.90 -8.79
CA LEU A 92 -15.50 13.37 -8.77
C LEU A 92 -16.40 12.54 -9.69
N ALA A 93 -15.92 12.15 -10.87
CA ALA A 93 -16.70 11.35 -11.83
C ALA A 93 -17.10 9.96 -11.30
N VAL A 94 -16.34 9.42 -10.33
CA VAL A 94 -16.65 8.15 -9.65
C VAL A 94 -17.33 8.35 -8.30
N GLY A 95 -17.76 9.57 -7.97
CA GLY A 95 -18.45 9.88 -6.72
C GLY A 95 -17.53 9.97 -5.49
N GLY A 96 -16.22 10.09 -5.70
CA GLY A 96 -15.25 10.34 -4.64
C GLY A 96 -14.93 11.82 -4.45
N SER A 97 -14.17 12.15 -3.40
CA SER A 97 -13.56 13.46 -3.17
C SER A 97 -12.10 13.49 -3.65
N THR A 98 -11.42 14.62 -3.47
CA THR A 98 -9.98 14.76 -3.74
C THR A 98 -9.11 13.77 -2.96
N ASP A 99 -9.59 13.26 -1.82
CA ASP A 99 -8.84 12.28 -1.02
C ASP A 99 -8.84 10.89 -1.68
N PHE A 100 -9.77 10.63 -2.60
CA PHE A 100 -9.87 9.38 -3.33
C PHE A 100 -8.77 9.18 -4.38
N ILE A 101 -8.00 10.23 -4.71
CA ILE A 101 -6.92 10.17 -5.70
C ILE A 101 -5.92 9.04 -5.38
N GLN A 102 -5.59 8.83 -4.11
CA GLN A 102 -4.68 7.74 -3.73
C GLN A 102 -5.26 6.36 -4.06
N SER A 103 -6.55 6.15 -3.80
CA SER A 103 -7.23 4.88 -4.09
C SER A 103 -7.38 4.68 -5.60
N LEU A 104 -7.72 5.74 -6.33
CA LEU A 104 -7.84 5.74 -7.79
C LEU A 104 -6.51 5.33 -8.46
N MET A 105 -5.41 5.96 -8.06
CA MET A 105 -4.08 5.63 -8.57
C MET A 105 -3.67 4.20 -8.26
N LYS A 106 -3.89 3.73 -7.02
CA LYS A 106 -3.60 2.34 -6.62
C LYS A 106 -4.39 1.32 -7.43
N TYR A 107 -5.68 1.58 -7.65
CA TYR A 107 -6.53 0.70 -8.45
C TYR A 107 -5.98 0.54 -9.87
N TYR A 108 -5.62 1.66 -10.54
CA TYR A 108 -5.09 1.60 -11.89
C TYR A 108 -3.72 0.94 -11.96
N ILE A 109 -2.80 1.29 -11.04
CA ILE A 109 -1.47 0.65 -10.99
C ILE A 109 -1.61 -0.86 -10.84
N PHE A 110 -2.42 -1.33 -9.88
CA PHE A 110 -2.67 -2.76 -9.68
C PHE A 110 -3.31 -3.44 -10.91
N THR A 111 -4.30 -2.78 -11.52
CA THR A 111 -4.99 -3.31 -12.70
C THR A 111 -4.05 -3.44 -13.89
N LEU A 112 -3.15 -2.47 -14.07
CA LEU A 112 -2.16 -2.48 -15.15
C LEU A 112 -1.07 -3.54 -14.93
N VAL A 113 -0.62 -3.77 -13.69
CA VAL A 113 0.28 -4.91 -13.39
C VAL A 113 -0.38 -6.24 -13.75
N SER A 114 -1.69 -6.34 -13.52
CA SER A 114 -2.47 -7.56 -13.78
C SER A 114 -2.79 -7.76 -15.28
N ASP A 115 -2.77 -6.70 -16.08
CA ASP A 115 -3.02 -6.72 -17.53
C ASP A 115 -1.85 -6.09 -18.29
N GLN A 116 -0.85 -6.91 -18.61
CA GLN A 116 0.36 -6.47 -19.30
C GLN A 116 0.07 -5.82 -20.66
N ASN A 117 -0.98 -6.26 -21.36
CA ASN A 117 -1.34 -5.69 -22.66
C ASN A 117 -1.83 -4.25 -22.49
N ALA A 118 -2.70 -4.01 -21.49
CA ALA A 118 -3.11 -2.66 -21.14
C ALA A 118 -1.93 -1.80 -20.68
N ALA A 119 -1.01 -2.34 -19.89
CA ALA A 119 0.20 -1.65 -19.44
C ALA A 119 1.11 -1.21 -20.60
N LYS A 120 1.36 -2.08 -21.58
CA LYS A 120 2.19 -1.72 -22.76
C LYS A 120 1.64 -0.53 -23.55
N THR A 121 0.34 -0.24 -23.45
CA THR A 121 -0.24 0.94 -24.08
C THR A 121 0.05 2.26 -23.36
N LEU A 122 0.69 2.26 -22.18
CA LEU A 122 0.96 3.48 -21.43
C LEU A 122 1.92 4.43 -22.17
N SER A 123 2.94 3.88 -22.83
CA SER A 123 3.96 4.67 -23.54
C SER A 123 3.36 5.60 -24.60
N ARG A 124 2.29 5.18 -25.28
CA ARG A 124 1.59 5.99 -26.30
C ARG A 124 0.96 7.26 -25.74
N PHE A 125 0.64 7.30 -24.46
CA PHE A 125 0.06 8.49 -23.84
C PHE A 125 1.11 9.57 -23.59
N LEU A 126 2.39 9.18 -23.46
CA LEU A 126 3.49 10.11 -23.19
C LEU A 126 3.82 11.02 -24.39
N SER A 127 3.46 10.61 -25.60
CA SER A 127 3.58 11.47 -26.78
C SER A 127 2.47 12.52 -26.91
N SER A 128 1.44 12.46 -26.06
CA SER A 128 0.34 13.42 -26.09
C SER A 128 0.76 14.79 -25.53
N ASP A 129 0.09 15.85 -25.99
CA ASP A 129 0.37 17.21 -25.48
C ASP A 129 0.06 17.34 -23.99
N LEU A 130 -0.97 16.64 -23.51
CA LEU A 130 -1.33 16.57 -22.09
C LEU A 130 -0.20 16.00 -21.21
N ALA A 131 0.73 15.20 -21.76
CA ALA A 131 1.86 14.65 -21.01
C ALA A 131 2.95 15.71 -20.69
N LYS A 132 2.95 16.84 -21.41
CA LYS A 132 3.94 17.92 -21.28
C LYS A 132 3.54 18.89 -20.17
N GLY A 133 4.41 19.86 -19.90
CA GLY A 133 4.20 20.91 -18.90
C GLY A 133 5.24 20.89 -17.79
N ARG A 134 5.26 21.95 -16.99
CA ARG A 134 6.26 22.13 -15.92
C ARG A 134 5.87 21.31 -14.68
N ALA A 135 6.83 20.59 -14.11
CA ALA A 135 6.61 19.73 -12.94
C ALA A 135 6.53 20.55 -11.63
N GLU A 136 5.34 21.04 -11.29
CA GLU A 136 5.12 22.00 -10.20
C GLU A 136 4.40 21.41 -8.98
N LYS A 137 3.59 20.37 -9.16
CA LYS A 137 2.82 19.74 -8.08
C LYS A 137 3.42 18.41 -7.68
N ARG A 138 3.51 18.15 -6.37
CA ARG A 138 3.98 16.88 -5.82
C ARG A 138 2.80 15.92 -5.65
N LEU A 139 2.95 14.69 -6.14
CA LEU A 139 2.06 13.57 -5.86
C LEU A 139 2.82 12.51 -5.07
N SER A 140 2.32 12.20 -3.88
CA SER A 140 2.84 11.15 -3.00
C SER A 140 1.84 10.01 -2.94
N LEU A 141 2.29 8.80 -3.28
CA LEU A 141 1.48 7.60 -3.26
C LEU A 141 2.08 6.62 -2.26
N LYS A 142 1.28 6.17 -1.29
CA LYS A 142 1.70 5.17 -0.30
C LYS A 142 0.76 3.97 -0.35
N GLY A 143 1.30 2.78 -0.58
CA GLY A 143 0.53 1.54 -0.63
C GLY A 143 1.39 0.34 -0.30
N ARG A 144 0.76 -0.77 0.11
CA ARG A 144 1.48 -1.97 0.55
C ARG A 144 2.42 -2.47 -0.53
N ARG A 145 1.94 -2.72 -1.75
CA ARG A 145 2.72 -3.24 -2.88
C ARG A 145 3.14 -2.18 -3.89
N LEU A 146 2.87 -0.91 -3.60
CA LEU A 146 2.94 0.13 -4.61
C LEU A 146 4.34 0.30 -5.22
N TYR A 147 5.39 0.22 -4.40
CA TYR A 147 6.76 0.33 -4.89
C TYR A 147 7.09 -0.83 -5.84
N ASP A 148 6.80 -2.06 -5.41
CA ASP A 148 7.02 -3.29 -6.19
C ASP A 148 6.18 -3.29 -7.49
N ASP A 149 4.93 -2.84 -7.41
CA ASP A 149 4.00 -2.73 -8.54
C ASP A 149 4.50 -1.69 -9.56
N VAL A 150 5.05 -0.56 -9.09
CA VAL A 150 5.64 0.47 -9.95
C VAL A 150 6.87 -0.07 -10.67
N ASP A 151 7.79 -0.72 -9.97
CA ASP A 151 8.99 -1.31 -10.61
C ASP A 151 8.60 -2.41 -11.61
N THR A 152 7.59 -3.21 -11.30
CA THR A 152 7.03 -4.20 -12.24
C THR A 152 6.45 -3.52 -13.48
N LEU A 153 5.70 -2.43 -13.32
CA LEU A 153 5.16 -1.67 -14.45
C LEU A 153 6.26 -1.06 -15.31
N LYS A 154 7.34 -0.53 -14.73
CA LYS A 154 8.47 -0.01 -15.51
C LYS A 154 9.02 -1.09 -16.45
N ALA A 155 9.26 -2.28 -15.92
CA ALA A 155 9.75 -3.42 -16.70
C ALA A 155 8.77 -3.85 -17.82
N ILE A 156 7.45 -3.80 -17.57
CA ILE A 156 6.45 -4.17 -18.59
C ILE A 156 6.35 -3.11 -19.69
N THR A 157 6.51 -1.83 -19.34
CA THR A 157 6.21 -0.69 -20.22
C THR A 157 7.42 -0.07 -20.90
N ASP A 158 8.63 -0.47 -20.53
CA ASP A 158 9.89 0.11 -21.00
C ASP A 158 9.99 1.62 -20.67
N ILE A 159 9.39 2.03 -19.54
CA ILE A 159 9.44 3.40 -19.02
C ILE A 159 10.28 3.39 -17.74
N ASP A 160 11.54 3.78 -17.82
CA ASP A 160 12.46 3.75 -16.67
C ASP A 160 12.12 4.79 -15.59
N ASN A 161 11.61 5.95 -16.03
CA ASN A 161 11.33 7.08 -15.15
C ASN A 161 9.97 6.93 -14.44
N THR A 162 9.99 6.94 -13.11
CA THR A 162 8.76 6.90 -12.29
C THR A 162 7.79 8.02 -12.63
N THR A 163 8.29 9.24 -12.89
CA THR A 163 7.40 10.38 -13.17
C THR A 163 6.64 10.18 -14.47
N ASP A 164 7.30 9.71 -15.52
CA ASP A 164 6.64 9.48 -16.80
C ASP A 164 5.70 8.28 -16.75
N LEU A 165 6.06 7.21 -16.03
CA LEU A 165 5.13 6.11 -15.76
C LEU A 165 3.85 6.62 -15.08
N ILE A 166 3.98 7.45 -14.04
CA ILE A 166 2.84 8.03 -13.33
C ILE A 166 2.00 8.94 -14.25
N LYS A 167 2.62 9.77 -15.11
CA LYS A 167 1.88 10.53 -16.13
C LYS A 167 1.08 9.60 -17.06
N GLY A 168 1.70 8.52 -17.52
CA GLY A 168 1.03 7.51 -18.36
C GLY A 168 -0.21 6.93 -17.66
N VAL A 169 -0.09 6.58 -16.38
CA VAL A 169 -1.22 6.10 -15.57
C VAL A 169 -2.33 7.15 -15.45
N ILE A 170 -1.98 8.42 -15.20
CA ILE A 170 -2.97 9.52 -15.10
C ILE A 170 -3.70 9.72 -16.44
N LEU A 171 -2.97 9.69 -17.55
CA LEU A 171 -3.57 9.83 -18.88
C LEU A 171 -4.44 8.62 -19.25
N LYS A 172 -4.09 7.42 -18.75
CA LYS A 172 -4.92 6.22 -18.86
C LYS A 172 -6.22 6.37 -18.07
N ILE A 173 -6.17 6.93 -16.87
CA ILE A 173 -7.33 7.27 -16.04
C ILE A 173 -8.23 8.27 -16.77
N HIS A 174 -7.64 9.34 -17.31
CA HIS A 174 -8.34 10.34 -18.12
C HIS A 174 -9.07 9.71 -19.31
N ASP A 175 -8.38 8.89 -20.11
CA ASP A 175 -8.96 8.21 -21.26
C ASP A 175 -10.11 7.29 -20.86
N ASP A 176 -9.95 6.50 -19.79
CA ASP A 176 -10.95 5.52 -19.39
C ASP A 176 -12.17 6.15 -18.69
N LEU A 177 -11.98 7.11 -17.81
CA LEU A 177 -13.06 7.63 -16.94
C LEU A 177 -13.71 8.89 -17.49
N LEU A 178 -12.93 9.78 -18.11
CA LEU A 178 -13.42 11.10 -18.53
C LEU A 178 -13.75 11.13 -20.02
N VAL A 179 -12.91 10.51 -20.86
CA VAL A 179 -13.12 10.51 -22.32
C VAL A 179 -14.05 9.37 -22.74
N LYS A 180 -13.65 8.11 -22.53
CA LYS A 180 -14.38 6.92 -23.00
C LYS A 180 -15.46 6.45 -22.05
N LYS A 181 -15.44 6.90 -20.79
CA LYS A 181 -16.39 6.54 -19.73
C LYS A 181 -16.64 5.02 -19.67
N LYS A 182 -15.55 4.24 -19.65
CA LYS A 182 -15.61 2.79 -19.71
C LYS A 182 -16.42 2.24 -18.52
N PRO A 183 -17.44 1.40 -18.77
CA PRO A 183 -18.40 1.02 -17.73
C PRO A 183 -17.74 0.23 -16.60
N LYS A 184 -16.91 -0.78 -16.92
CA LYS A 184 -16.28 -1.66 -15.93
C LYS A 184 -15.43 -0.93 -14.87
N PRO A 185 -14.38 -0.14 -15.21
CA PRO A 185 -13.61 0.56 -14.20
C PRO A 185 -14.44 1.62 -13.47
N LEU A 186 -15.39 2.25 -14.16
CA LEU A 186 -16.24 3.30 -13.59
C LEU A 186 -17.19 2.74 -12.51
N GLU A 187 -17.84 1.60 -12.75
CA GLU A 187 -18.67 0.93 -11.75
C GLU A 187 -17.85 0.41 -10.57
N GLN A 188 -16.70 -0.23 -10.83
CA GLN A 188 -15.83 -0.74 -9.77
C GLN A 188 -15.35 0.40 -8.86
N LEU A 189 -14.89 1.51 -9.45
CA LEU A 189 -14.41 2.66 -8.68
C LEU A 189 -15.52 3.39 -7.94
N LYS A 190 -16.73 3.46 -8.51
CA LYS A 190 -17.91 3.99 -7.80
C LYS A 190 -18.23 3.17 -6.55
N ASN A 191 -18.21 1.84 -6.67
CA ASN A 191 -18.46 0.95 -5.53
C ASN A 191 -17.38 1.10 -4.45
N ILE A 192 -16.12 1.25 -4.84
CA ILE A 192 -15.01 1.49 -3.90
C ILE A 192 -15.16 2.87 -3.24
N ALA A 193 -15.48 3.92 -3.99
CA ALA A 193 -15.67 5.27 -3.47
C ALA A 193 -16.84 5.31 -2.46
N ALA A 194 -17.97 4.69 -2.79
CA ALA A 194 -19.13 4.60 -1.90
C ALA A 194 -18.82 3.86 -0.59
N ALA A 195 -17.96 2.84 -0.61
CA ALA A 195 -17.55 2.11 0.60
C ALA A 195 -16.53 2.87 1.47
N MET A 196 -15.94 3.94 0.94
CA MET A 196 -14.96 4.79 1.63
C MET A 196 -15.54 6.12 2.11
N ALA A 197 -16.77 6.45 1.69
CA ALA A 197 -17.48 7.69 1.99
C ALA A 197 -18.05 7.72 3.42
#